data_AF-A0A8J4ED11-F1
#
_entry.id   AF-A0A8J4ED11-F1
#
_cell.length_a   1.000
_cell.length_b   1.000
_cell.length_c   1.000
_cell.angle_alpha   90.00
_cell.angle_beta   90.00
_cell.angle_gamma   90.00
#
_symmetry.space_group_name_H-M   'P 1'
#
loop_
_entity.id
_entity.type
_entity.pdbx_description
1 polymer ?
#
loop_
_entity_poly.entity_id
_entity_poly.type
_entity_poly.pdbx_seq_one_letter_code
_entity_poly.pdbx_strand_id
1 'polypeptide(L)'
;MGIWKDAFVAPRQATAPDAEALGRLVLDLARSRIVRTPWTLVAGRVDVNETLLWSDGAVWQAVAGDPLTDARVLAKGDEVLDVLPALARAPVGDEDVAVIFASLDFDNPRILEHYWYEDARTVLVCYGLSRPQARWLVMNQLMDEPGGPTQQAGVCIVHTFKFGEHDPCPAIDEVARRHFGPDLVHGLTLH
;
A
#
# COMPACT_ATOMS: atom_id res chain seq x y z
N MET A 1 6.12 -24.49 0.60
CA MET A 1 5.50 -23.57 1.58
C MET A 1 5.92 -22.16 1.16
N GLY A 2 4.99 -21.28 0.80
CA GLY A 2 5.34 -19.93 0.30
C GLY A 2 5.69 -18.96 1.44
N ILE A 3 6.61 -18.05 1.19
CA ILE A 3 7.03 -16.95 2.07
C ILE A 3 6.18 -15.71 1.72
N TRP A 4 5.70 -14.98 2.72
CA TRP A 4 4.93 -13.76 2.47
C TRP A 4 5.86 -12.61 2.14
N LYS A 5 5.39 -11.69 1.30
CA LYS A 5 6.23 -10.61 0.80
C LYS A 5 5.42 -9.32 0.72
N ASP A 6 6.08 -8.22 1.02
CA ASP A 6 5.60 -6.87 0.76
C ASP A 6 6.39 -6.30 -0.41
N ALA A 7 5.73 -6.07 -1.53
CA ALA A 7 6.29 -5.27 -2.62
C ALA A 7 5.82 -3.82 -2.49
N PHE A 8 6.70 -2.87 -2.79
CA PHE A 8 6.35 -1.47 -2.81
C PHE A 8 6.85 -0.75 -4.07
N VAL A 9 6.17 0.36 -4.37
CA VAL A 9 6.59 1.33 -5.39
C VAL A 9 6.39 2.75 -4.86
N ALA A 10 7.39 3.60 -5.07
CA ALA A 10 7.41 5.00 -4.66
C ALA A 10 8.10 5.87 -5.72
N PRO A 11 7.86 7.20 -5.75
CA PRO A 11 8.70 8.11 -6.53
C PRO A 11 10.14 8.11 -6.00
N ARG A 12 11.11 8.34 -6.88
CA ARG A 12 12.54 8.52 -6.50
C ARG A 12 12.75 9.65 -5.51
N GLN A 13 12.01 10.75 -5.66
CA GLN A 13 12.06 11.89 -4.75
C GLN A 13 10.90 11.79 -3.77
N ALA A 14 11.20 11.86 -2.48
CA ALA A 14 10.18 11.83 -1.45
C ALA A 14 9.39 13.15 -1.45
N THR A 15 8.13 13.08 -1.87
CA THR A 15 7.18 14.18 -1.78
C THR A 15 5.98 13.75 -0.96
N ALA A 16 5.59 14.56 0.03
CA ALA A 16 4.31 14.37 0.70
C ALA A 16 3.18 14.65 -0.31
N PRO A 17 2.22 13.74 -0.47
CA PRO A 17 1.08 13.99 -1.34
C PRO A 17 0.10 14.93 -0.64
N ASP A 18 -0.63 15.75 -1.40
CA ASP A 18 -1.86 16.34 -0.88
C ASP A 18 -3.02 15.33 -0.98
N ALA A 19 -4.15 15.64 -0.32
CA ALA A 19 -5.32 14.76 -0.30
C ALA A 19 -5.91 14.52 -1.71
N GLU A 20 -5.80 15.50 -2.61
CA GLU A 20 -6.32 15.38 -3.98
C GLU A 20 -5.49 14.42 -4.82
N ALA A 21 -4.16 14.52 -4.74
CA ALA A 21 -3.22 13.62 -5.39
C ALA A 21 -3.39 12.18 -4.89
N LEU A 22 -3.48 11.98 -3.57
CA LEU A 22 -3.74 10.66 -3.00
C LEU A 22 -5.12 10.11 -3.42
N GLY A 23 -6.15 10.96 -3.45
CA GLY A 23 -7.49 10.59 -3.93
C GLY A 23 -7.50 10.17 -5.40
N ARG A 24 -6.79 10.90 -6.27
CA ARG A 24 -6.66 10.55 -7.70
C ARG A 24 -5.93 9.21 -7.89
N LEU A 25 -4.86 8.97 -7.14
CA LEU A 25 -4.16 7.68 -7.16
C LEU A 25 -5.11 6.53 -6.81
N VAL A 26 -5.84 6.67 -5.71
CA VAL A 26 -6.77 5.64 -5.22
C VAL A 26 -7.88 5.36 -6.23
N LEU A 27 -8.46 6.39 -6.84
CA LEU A 27 -9.47 6.22 -7.88
C LEU A 27 -8.91 5.49 -9.10
N ASP A 28 -7.70 5.82 -9.52
CA ASP A 28 -7.10 5.19 -10.70
C ASP A 28 -6.75 3.72 -10.45
N LEU A 29 -6.35 3.34 -9.22
CA LEU A 29 -6.20 1.94 -8.83
C LEU A 29 -7.52 1.18 -8.99
N ALA A 30 -8.62 1.75 -8.50
CA ALA A 30 -9.94 1.11 -8.60
C ALA A 30 -10.45 1.06 -10.04
N ARG A 31 -10.35 2.17 -10.79
CA ARG A 31 -10.75 2.24 -12.21
C ARG A 31 -9.94 1.29 -13.09
N SER A 32 -8.66 1.10 -12.77
CA SER A 32 -7.78 0.16 -13.47
C SER A 32 -7.99 -1.28 -13.01
N ARG A 33 -9.00 -1.55 -12.17
CA ARG A 33 -9.30 -2.89 -11.64
C ARG A 33 -8.08 -3.51 -10.97
N ILE A 34 -7.40 -2.77 -10.11
CA ILE A 34 -6.25 -3.28 -9.34
C ILE A 34 -6.67 -3.68 -7.94
N VAL A 35 -7.59 -2.92 -7.34
CA VAL A 35 -8.08 -3.14 -5.98
C VAL A 35 -9.57 -3.40 -5.97
N ARG A 36 -10.04 -4.16 -4.96
CA ARG A 36 -11.45 -4.32 -4.62
C ARG A 36 -11.75 -3.68 -3.28
N THR A 37 -13.01 -3.28 -3.12
CA THR A 37 -13.57 -2.91 -1.82
C THR A 37 -13.78 -4.17 -0.97
N PRO A 38 -13.84 -4.05 0.38
CA PRO A 38 -13.89 -2.82 1.17
C PRO A 38 -12.55 -2.07 1.26
N TRP A 39 -12.64 -0.78 1.56
CA TRP A 39 -11.49 0.06 1.91
C TRP A 39 -11.61 0.63 3.34
N THR A 40 -10.45 0.88 3.96
CA THR A 40 -10.31 1.58 5.24
C THR A 40 -9.35 2.74 5.08
N LEU A 41 -9.74 3.91 5.59
CA LEU A 41 -8.87 5.07 5.72
C LEU A 41 -8.43 5.21 7.18
N VAL A 42 -7.12 5.29 7.41
CA VAL A 42 -6.53 5.51 8.74
C VAL A 42 -5.69 6.78 8.77
N ALA A 43 -5.56 7.38 9.96
CA ALA A 43 -4.62 8.46 10.21
C ALA A 43 -3.98 8.35 11.59
N GLY A 44 -2.73 8.80 11.70
CA GLY A 44 -1.95 8.80 12.93
C GLY A 44 -0.50 8.50 12.63
N ARG A 45 0.16 7.76 13.51
CA ARG A 45 1.49 7.22 13.23
C ARG A 45 1.33 5.87 12.55
N VAL A 46 1.72 5.79 11.29
CA VAL A 46 1.81 4.53 10.53
C VAL A 46 3.26 4.29 10.17
N ASP A 47 3.75 3.06 10.31
CA ASP A 47 5.09 2.70 9.86
C ASP A 47 5.00 2.05 8.49
N VAL A 48 5.66 2.64 7.50
CA VAL A 48 5.72 2.12 6.12
C VAL A 48 6.43 0.77 6.02
N ASN A 49 7.16 0.37 7.07
CA ASN A 49 7.78 -0.94 7.20
C ASN A 49 7.01 -1.92 8.06
N GLU A 50 5.90 -1.50 8.67
CA GLU A 50 5.08 -2.40 9.45
C GLU A 50 4.52 -3.48 8.53
N THR A 51 4.75 -4.72 8.95
CA THR A 51 4.37 -5.88 8.18
C THR A 51 2.86 -5.95 7.99
N LEU A 52 2.41 -6.08 6.75
CA LEU A 52 1.01 -6.13 6.37
C LEU A 52 0.35 -7.51 6.61
N LEU A 53 0.99 -8.40 7.40
CA LEU A 53 0.61 -9.81 7.55
C LEU A 53 -0.74 -10.04 8.24
N TRP A 54 -1.35 -11.16 7.84
CA TRP A 54 -2.71 -11.62 8.20
C TRP A 54 -2.92 -12.08 9.64
N SER A 55 -1.90 -12.55 10.37
CA SER A 55 -2.09 -13.09 11.72
C SER A 55 -1.89 -12.07 12.84
N ASP A 56 -1.01 -11.08 12.63
CA ASP A 56 -0.56 -10.16 13.69
C ASP A 56 -0.31 -8.72 13.19
N GLY A 57 -0.58 -8.44 11.90
CA GLY A 57 -0.30 -7.14 11.28
C GLY A 57 -1.41 -6.13 11.53
N ALA A 58 -1.03 -4.93 11.92
CA ALA A 58 -1.93 -3.85 12.27
C ALA A 58 -2.83 -3.43 11.07
N VAL A 59 -2.40 -3.65 9.83
CA VAL A 59 -3.23 -3.38 8.63
C VAL A 59 -4.46 -4.29 8.53
N TRP A 60 -4.39 -5.55 8.97
CA TRP A 60 -5.59 -6.39 9.07
C TRP A 60 -6.51 -5.98 10.20
N GLN A 61 -5.95 -5.50 11.32
CA GLN A 61 -6.72 -4.86 12.38
C GLN A 61 -7.50 -3.65 11.81
N ALA A 62 -6.87 -2.79 11.01
CA ALA A 62 -7.57 -1.68 10.35
C ALA A 62 -8.65 -2.14 9.36
N VAL A 63 -8.40 -3.20 8.57
CA VAL A 63 -9.43 -3.82 7.72
C VAL A 63 -10.60 -4.34 8.59
N ALA A 64 -10.31 -5.05 9.67
CA ALA A 64 -11.28 -5.57 10.63
C ALA A 64 -11.99 -4.48 11.46
N GLY A 65 -11.40 -3.29 11.58
CA GLY A 65 -11.94 -2.13 12.32
C GLY A 65 -11.35 -1.92 13.70
N ASP A 66 -10.31 -2.66 14.04
CA ASP A 66 -9.51 -2.43 15.22
C ASP A 66 -8.52 -1.28 14.97
N PRO A 67 -8.29 -0.41 15.97
CA PRO A 67 -7.31 0.66 15.86
C PRO A 67 -5.90 0.09 15.77
N LEU A 68 -5.10 0.66 14.86
CA LEU A 68 -3.65 0.53 14.89
C LEU A 68 -3.16 1.12 16.22
N THR A 69 -2.12 0.56 16.85
CA THR A 69 -1.70 0.99 18.21
C THR A 69 -1.48 2.51 18.31
N ASP A 70 -1.00 3.15 17.24
CA ASP A 70 -0.82 4.60 17.15
C ASP A 70 -1.58 5.28 15.98
N ALA A 71 -2.56 4.61 15.37
CA ALA A 71 -3.38 5.20 14.30
C ALA A 71 -4.87 4.82 14.40
N ARG A 72 -5.73 5.77 14.03
CA ARG A 72 -7.19 5.66 14.15
C ARG A 72 -7.83 5.44 12.78
N VAL A 73 -8.88 4.64 12.75
CA VAL A 73 -9.76 4.54 11.58
C VAL A 73 -10.56 5.84 11.45
N LEU A 74 -10.43 6.52 10.32
CA LEU A 74 -11.18 7.73 9.99
C LEU A 74 -12.49 7.40 9.25
N ALA A 75 -12.43 6.43 8.34
CA ALA A 75 -13.56 6.03 7.52
C ALA A 75 -13.38 4.61 6.97
N LYS A 76 -14.50 4.02 6.55
CA LYS A 76 -14.57 2.78 5.78
C LYS A 76 -15.63 2.91 4.69
N GLY A 77 -15.51 2.11 3.64
CA GLY A 77 -16.54 2.04 2.62
C GLY A 77 -16.45 0.80 1.76
N ASP A 78 -17.61 0.40 1.25
CA ASP A 78 -17.76 -0.68 0.26
C ASP A 78 -17.78 -0.14 -1.17
N GLU A 79 -17.88 1.19 -1.32
CA GLU A 79 -17.86 1.89 -2.60
C GLU A 79 -16.60 2.76 -2.70
N VAL A 80 -15.84 2.61 -3.79
CA VAL A 80 -14.56 3.33 -3.92
C VAL A 80 -14.71 4.84 -3.98
N LEU A 81 -15.85 5.35 -4.49
CA LEU A 81 -16.07 6.79 -4.60
C LEU A 81 -16.21 7.49 -3.24
N ASP A 82 -16.60 6.75 -2.20
CA ASP A 82 -16.74 7.28 -0.85
C ASP A 82 -15.38 7.61 -0.19
N VAL A 83 -14.28 7.13 -0.78
CA VAL A 83 -12.93 7.45 -0.29
C VAL A 83 -12.58 8.92 -0.47
N LEU A 84 -13.12 9.58 -1.51
CA LEU A 84 -12.81 10.97 -1.83
C LEU A 84 -13.30 11.97 -0.77
N PRO A 85 -14.59 11.97 -0.37
CA PRO A 85 -15.03 12.84 0.71
C PRO A 85 -14.40 12.47 2.05
N ALA A 86 -13.95 11.23 2.26
CA ALA A 86 -13.21 10.83 3.45
C ALA A 86 -11.79 11.42 3.46
N LEU A 87 -11.05 11.29 2.36
CA LEU A 87 -9.71 11.88 2.18
C LEU A 87 -9.73 13.41 2.27
N ALA A 88 -10.77 14.07 1.74
CA ALA A 88 -10.92 15.52 1.84
C ALA A 88 -11.03 16.04 3.29
N ARG A 89 -11.42 15.18 4.23
CA ARG A 89 -11.51 15.50 5.67
C ARG A 89 -10.33 14.93 6.47
N ALA A 90 -9.45 14.17 5.82
CA ALA A 90 -8.32 13.54 6.48
C ALA A 90 -7.20 14.56 6.72
N PRO A 91 -6.38 14.38 7.77
CA PRO A 91 -5.27 15.26 8.11
C PRO A 91 -4.03 15.00 7.22
N VAL A 92 -4.22 14.91 5.89
CA VAL A 92 -3.13 14.62 4.95
C VAL A 92 -2.10 15.76 5.00
N GLY A 93 -0.84 15.40 5.25
CA GLY A 93 0.26 16.35 5.38
C GLY A 93 0.54 16.78 6.83
N ASP A 94 -0.47 16.71 7.70
CA ASP A 94 -0.32 16.96 9.14
C ASP A 94 -0.04 15.66 9.92
N GLU A 95 -0.69 14.57 9.54
CA GLU A 95 -0.49 13.22 10.06
C GLU A 95 -0.20 12.25 8.90
N ASP A 96 0.34 11.08 9.24
CA ASP A 96 0.45 10.02 8.25
C ASP A 96 -0.94 9.43 8.01
N VAL A 97 -1.23 9.18 6.74
CA VAL A 97 -2.52 8.65 6.28
C VAL A 97 -2.26 7.40 5.43
N ALA A 98 -3.13 6.41 5.58
CA ALA A 98 -3.11 5.24 4.71
C ALA A 98 -4.52 4.85 4.25
N VAL A 99 -4.65 4.57 2.95
CA VAL A 99 -5.85 3.96 2.36
C VAL A 99 -5.55 2.50 2.11
N ILE A 100 -6.29 1.62 2.79
CA ILE A 100 -6.07 0.18 2.81
C ILE A 100 -7.21 -0.47 2.05
N PHE A 101 -6.88 -1.27 1.04
CA PHE A 101 -7.79 -2.15 0.32
C PHE A 101 -7.60 -3.59 0.79
N ALA A 102 -8.71 -4.24 1.11
CA ALA A 102 -8.69 -5.59 1.66
C ALA A 102 -8.26 -6.67 0.64
N SER A 103 -8.37 -6.39 -0.66
CA SER A 103 -7.97 -7.34 -1.71
C SER A 103 -7.57 -6.64 -3.01
N LEU A 104 -6.70 -7.28 -3.79
CA LEU A 104 -6.53 -6.98 -5.21
C LEU A 104 -7.71 -7.51 -6.05
N ASP A 105 -7.93 -6.95 -7.24
CA ASP A 105 -8.94 -7.42 -8.19
C ASP A 105 -8.35 -8.50 -9.13
N PHE A 106 -8.50 -9.77 -8.75
CA PHE A 106 -8.03 -10.90 -9.54
C PHE A 106 -8.86 -11.20 -10.80
N ASP A 107 -9.98 -10.50 -11.04
CA ASP A 107 -10.63 -10.53 -12.36
C ASP A 107 -9.79 -9.77 -13.41
N ASN A 108 -8.86 -8.93 -12.98
CA ASN A 108 -7.90 -8.30 -13.87
C ASN A 108 -6.86 -9.35 -14.29
N PRO A 109 -6.78 -9.71 -15.58
CA PRO A 109 -5.89 -10.78 -16.04
C PRO A 109 -4.42 -10.45 -15.76
N ARG A 110 -4.03 -9.17 -15.72
CA ARG A 110 -2.64 -8.76 -15.42
C ARG A 110 -2.27 -8.93 -13.95
N ILE A 111 -3.26 -8.85 -13.05
CA ILE A 111 -3.07 -9.18 -11.63
C ILE A 111 -2.97 -10.69 -11.48
N LEU A 112 -3.93 -11.43 -12.06
CA LEU A 112 -3.98 -12.88 -11.98
C LEU A 112 -2.75 -13.57 -12.58
N GLU A 113 -2.30 -13.11 -13.76
CA GLU A 113 -1.10 -13.63 -14.42
C GLU A 113 0.15 -13.41 -13.55
N HIS A 114 0.27 -12.24 -12.92
CA HIS A 114 1.44 -11.88 -12.14
C HIS A 114 1.53 -12.63 -10.79
N TYR A 115 0.40 -12.85 -10.11
CA TYR A 115 0.35 -13.53 -8.81
C TYR A 115 -0.07 -15.01 -8.88
N TRP A 116 -0.23 -15.52 -10.11
CA TRP A 116 -0.58 -16.90 -10.48
C TRP A 116 -1.97 -17.40 -10.07
N TYR A 117 -2.54 -16.91 -8.95
CA TYR A 117 -3.90 -17.23 -8.52
C TYR A 117 -4.44 -16.23 -7.49
N GLU A 118 -5.76 -16.24 -7.28
CA GLU A 118 -6.43 -15.40 -6.29
C GLU A 118 -6.09 -15.81 -4.85
N ASP A 119 -5.51 -14.86 -4.10
CA ASP A 119 -5.33 -14.95 -2.65
C ASP A 119 -6.01 -13.74 -2.02
N ALA A 120 -7.18 -13.96 -1.41
CA ALA A 120 -7.99 -12.91 -0.78
C ALA A 120 -7.30 -12.22 0.42
N ARG A 121 -6.10 -12.67 0.80
CA ARG A 121 -5.28 -12.05 1.85
C ARG A 121 -4.28 -11.03 1.31
N THR A 122 -4.23 -10.85 0.00
CA THR A 122 -3.35 -9.88 -0.67
C THR A 122 -3.96 -8.48 -0.57
N VAL A 123 -3.45 -7.69 0.36
CA VAL A 123 -3.90 -6.31 0.64
C VAL A 123 -3.06 -5.33 -0.17
N LEU A 124 -3.63 -4.14 -0.43
CA LEU A 124 -2.89 -3.01 -0.99
C LEU A 124 -3.11 -1.77 -0.13
N VAL A 125 -2.03 -1.07 0.18
CA VAL A 125 -2.02 0.15 0.98
C VAL A 125 -1.41 1.30 0.18
N CYS A 126 -2.13 2.41 0.12
CA CYS A 126 -1.60 3.69 -0.38
C CYS A 126 -1.25 4.58 0.82
N TYR A 127 0.03 4.85 1.02
CA TYR A 127 0.50 5.74 2.08
C TYR A 127 0.65 7.17 1.58
N GLY A 128 0.17 8.13 2.37
CA GLY A 128 0.52 9.55 2.29
C GLY A 128 1.09 9.98 3.64
N LEU A 129 2.41 10.06 3.73
CA LEU A 129 3.13 10.32 4.98
C LEU A 129 3.34 11.82 5.18
N SER A 130 3.10 12.29 6.40
CA SER A 130 3.34 13.68 6.81
C SER A 130 4.83 14.05 6.72
N ARG A 131 5.71 13.06 6.87
CA ARG A 131 7.15 13.18 6.70
C ARG A 131 7.70 11.95 5.98
N PRO A 132 8.74 12.12 5.13
CA PRO A 132 9.39 10.97 4.51
C PRO A 132 9.87 9.96 5.55
N GLN A 133 9.56 8.69 5.33
CA GLN A 133 10.06 7.57 6.12
C GLN A 133 11.04 6.73 5.29
N ALA A 134 12.03 6.14 5.96
CA ALA A 134 12.96 5.22 5.31
C ALA A 134 12.27 3.86 5.08
N ARG A 135 12.07 3.48 3.82
CA ARG A 135 11.53 2.17 3.41
C ARG A 135 12.66 1.30 2.87
N TRP A 136 12.77 0.07 3.35
CA TRP A 136 13.77 -0.88 2.87
C TRP A 136 13.52 -1.29 1.42
N LEU A 137 14.57 -1.24 0.58
CA LEU A 137 14.50 -1.70 -0.81
C LEU A 137 14.53 -3.22 -0.91
N VAL A 138 15.36 -3.85 -0.08
CA VAL A 138 15.46 -5.30 0.03
C VAL A 138 15.64 -5.61 1.50
N MET A 139 14.71 -6.36 2.07
CA MET A 139 14.77 -6.81 3.46
C MET A 139 14.32 -8.26 3.54
N ASN A 140 15.04 -9.07 4.32
CA ASN A 140 14.64 -10.43 4.62
C ASN A 140 14.49 -10.57 6.14
N GLN A 141 13.26 -10.43 6.64
CA GLN A 141 12.99 -10.53 8.08
C GLN A 141 13.26 -11.94 8.62
N LEU A 142 13.30 -12.98 7.76
CA LEU A 142 13.61 -14.34 8.17
C LEU A 142 15.07 -14.54 8.59
N MET A 143 15.96 -13.62 8.25
CA MET A 143 17.40 -13.74 8.51
C MET A 143 17.90 -12.75 9.57
N ASP A 144 17.03 -11.93 10.18
CA ASP A 144 17.41 -10.91 11.18
C ASP A 144 18.63 -10.06 10.76
N GLU A 145 18.77 -9.75 9.46
CA GLU A 145 19.85 -8.91 8.93
C GLU A 145 19.34 -7.49 8.61
N PRO A 146 19.20 -6.60 9.61
CA PRO A 146 18.97 -5.19 9.34
C PRO A 146 20.24 -4.57 8.74
N GLY A 147 20.11 -3.90 7.59
CA GLY A 147 21.26 -3.24 6.95
C GLY A 147 21.15 -2.99 5.44
N GLY A 148 20.03 -3.35 4.81
CA GLY A 148 19.81 -3.13 3.38
C GLY A 148 19.71 -1.64 2.98
N PRO A 149 19.84 -1.30 1.69
CA PRO A 149 19.61 0.08 1.26
C PRO A 149 18.16 0.49 1.50
N THR A 150 17.95 1.76 1.86
CA THR A 150 16.62 2.35 2.05
C THR A 150 16.36 3.47 1.05
N GLN A 151 15.08 3.74 0.82
CA GLN A 151 14.58 4.88 0.06
C GLN A 151 13.70 5.72 0.97
N GLN A 152 13.79 7.04 0.85
CA GLN A 152 12.85 7.95 1.52
C GLN A 152 11.52 7.93 0.75
N ALA A 153 10.43 7.58 1.41
CA ALA A 153 9.08 7.55 0.84
C ALA A 153 8.20 8.57 1.56
N GLY A 154 7.61 9.52 0.82
CA GLY A 154 6.54 10.41 1.32
C GLY A 154 5.15 9.98 0.83
N VAL A 155 5.10 9.33 -0.32
CA VAL A 155 3.94 8.63 -0.87
C VAL A 155 4.43 7.29 -1.41
N CYS A 156 3.67 6.22 -1.22
CA CYS A 156 3.98 4.93 -1.85
C CYS A 156 2.76 4.02 -1.90
N ILE A 157 2.85 3.00 -2.76
CA ILE A 157 1.93 1.87 -2.80
C ILE A 157 2.68 0.67 -2.27
N VAL A 158 2.11 -0.03 -1.29
CA VAL A 158 2.63 -1.30 -0.76
C VAL A 158 1.55 -2.36 -0.92
N HIS A 159 1.90 -3.58 -1.29
CA HIS A 159 0.95 -4.69 -1.33
C HIS A 159 1.59 -6.00 -0.91
N THR A 160 0.77 -6.89 -0.33
CA THR A 160 1.21 -8.21 0.12
C THR A 160 0.95 -9.27 -0.93
N PHE A 161 1.84 -10.24 -1.04
CA PHE A 161 1.58 -11.45 -1.80
C PHE A 161 2.43 -12.61 -1.31
N LYS A 162 1.96 -13.82 -1.59
CA LYS A 162 2.65 -15.06 -1.24
C LYS A 162 3.23 -15.77 -2.46
N PHE A 163 2.54 -15.66 -3.59
CA PHE A 163 2.88 -16.31 -4.84
C PHE A 163 2.77 -15.32 -5.98
N GLY A 164 3.68 -15.44 -6.96
CA GLY A 164 3.83 -14.48 -8.03
C GLY A 164 5.28 -14.16 -8.32
N GLU A 165 5.46 -13.36 -9.37
CA GLU A 165 6.76 -12.84 -9.77
C GLU A 165 7.34 -11.88 -8.72
N HIS A 166 8.66 -11.71 -8.73
CA HIS A 166 9.35 -10.79 -7.81
C HIS A 166 9.52 -9.39 -8.42
N ASP A 167 9.33 -9.27 -9.73
CA ASP A 167 9.35 -7.99 -10.43
C ASP A 167 8.10 -7.16 -10.08
N PRO A 168 8.11 -5.84 -10.31
CA PRO A 168 6.94 -5.02 -10.09
C PRO A 168 5.73 -5.51 -10.90
N CYS A 169 4.56 -5.62 -10.25
CA CYS A 169 3.33 -5.93 -10.96
C CYS A 169 3.04 -4.88 -12.04
N PRO A 170 2.97 -5.26 -13.33
CA PRO A 170 2.85 -4.29 -14.42
C PRO A 170 1.62 -3.38 -14.32
N ALA A 171 0.50 -3.90 -13.79
CA ALA A 171 -0.72 -3.12 -13.62
C ALA A 171 -0.55 -2.03 -12.55
N ILE A 172 0.07 -2.39 -11.41
CA ILE A 172 0.36 -1.46 -10.32
C ILE A 172 1.40 -0.42 -10.77
N ASP A 173 2.45 -0.87 -11.45
CA ASP A 173 3.53 -0.01 -11.96
C ASP A 173 3.02 1.05 -12.95
N GLU A 174 2.08 0.69 -13.82
CA GLU A 174 1.48 1.62 -14.78
C GLU A 174 0.65 2.72 -14.09
N VAL A 175 -0.12 2.38 -13.06
CA VAL A 175 -0.81 3.39 -12.25
C VAL A 175 0.22 4.25 -11.51
N ALA A 176 1.20 3.64 -10.84
CA ALA A 176 2.24 4.35 -10.13
C ALA A 176 2.96 5.36 -11.04
N ARG A 177 3.31 4.96 -12.28
CA ARG A 177 4.01 5.83 -13.24
C ARG A 177 3.19 7.07 -13.62
N ARG A 178 1.86 6.97 -13.70
CA ARG A 178 0.97 8.11 -13.99
C ARG A 178 0.95 9.13 -12.85
N HIS A 179 1.11 8.69 -11.61
CA HIS A 179 0.99 9.54 -10.42
C HIS A 179 2.34 9.99 -9.86
N PHE A 180 3.38 9.17 -9.97
CA PHE A 180 4.72 9.41 -9.39
C PHE A 180 5.76 9.81 -10.44
N GLY A 181 5.42 9.72 -11.72
CA GLY A 181 6.34 9.95 -12.83
C GLY A 181 7.13 8.69 -13.24
N PRO A 182 8.02 8.82 -14.24
CA PRO A 182 8.76 7.69 -14.80
C PRO A 182 9.82 7.10 -13.87
N ASP A 183 10.36 7.91 -12.96
CA ASP A 183 11.47 7.54 -12.07
C ASP A 183 10.96 6.87 -10.79
N LEU A 184 10.47 5.65 -10.95
CA LEU A 184 9.98 4.82 -9.85
C LEU A 184 11.12 4.11 -9.13
N VAL A 185 10.91 3.86 -7.84
CA VAL A 185 11.73 3.01 -6.99
C VAL A 185 10.87 1.89 -6.47
N HIS A 186 11.37 0.67 -6.62
CA HIS A 186 10.71 -0.55 -6.18
C HIS A 186 11.53 -1.22 -5.09
N GLY A 187 10.85 -1.98 -4.25
CA GLY A 187 11.52 -2.90 -3.34
C GLY A 187 10.61 -4.00 -2.85
N LEU A 188 11.24 -4.96 -2.18
CA LEU A 188 10.62 -6.20 -1.75
C LEU A 188 11.12 -6.56 -0.35
N THR A 189 10.19 -6.76 0.58
CA THR A 189 10.46 -7.29 1.93
C THR A 189 9.90 -8.70 2.02
N LEU A 190 10.67 -9.63 2.61
CA LEU A 190 10.26 -11.01 2.87
C LEU A 190 9.95 -11.19 4.36
N HIS A 191 8.88 -11.93 4.65
CA HIS A 191 8.35 -12.23 5.99
C HIS A 191 8.20 -13.73 6.24
#